data_AF-A0A8R7P3Q8-F1
#
_entry.id   AF-A0A8R7P3Q8-F1
#
_cell.length_a   1.000
_cell.length_b   1.000
_cell.length_c   1.000
_cell.angle_alpha   90.00
_cell.angle_beta   90.00
_cell.angle_gamma   90.00
#
_symmetry.space_group_name_H-M   'P 1'
#
loop_
_entity.id
_entity.type
_entity.pdbx_description
1 polymer ?
#
loop_
_entity_poly.entity_id
_entity_poly.type
_entity_poly.pdbx_seq_one_letter_code
_entity_poly.pdbx_strand_id
1 'polypeptide(L)'
;MGCAFSSSPSPRKREQRAQGYEEPAVLAAETSFTVNEVEALYELYKKLSFSIFKDGLIHKEEFRLALFRTSRGANLFADRVFDLFDLKRNGVIEFGEFVRSLSIFHPKAPESEKTACTLLSIVRS
;
A
#
# COMPACT_ATOMS: atom_id res chain seq x y z
N MET A 1 -19.85 -38.04 20.41
CA MET A 1 -20.15 -36.87 19.56
C MET A 1 -19.48 -35.66 20.18
N GLY A 2 -18.78 -34.84 19.38
CA GLY A 2 -18.37 -33.48 19.74
C GLY A 2 -16.88 -33.27 20.00
N CYS A 3 -16.12 -32.97 18.94
CA CYS A 3 -14.81 -32.35 19.02
C CYS A 3 -14.97 -30.86 19.37
N ALA A 4 -14.05 -30.28 20.14
CA ALA A 4 -13.82 -28.84 20.14
C ALA A 4 -12.30 -28.60 20.15
N PHE A 5 -11.74 -28.39 18.96
CA PHE A 5 -10.40 -27.85 18.77
C PHE A 5 -10.42 -26.40 19.24
N SER A 6 -9.97 -26.15 20.47
CA SER A 6 -9.61 -24.82 20.94
C SER A 6 -8.28 -24.41 20.32
N SER A 7 -8.34 -23.92 19.07
CA SER A 7 -7.21 -23.27 18.41
C SER A 7 -7.05 -21.87 18.99
N SER A 8 -6.22 -21.75 20.02
CA SER A 8 -5.77 -20.45 20.55
C SER A 8 -5.07 -19.66 19.43
N PRO A 9 -5.47 -18.42 19.10
CA PRO A 9 -4.71 -17.61 18.16
C PRO A 9 -3.41 -17.16 18.83
N SER A 10 -2.30 -17.41 18.15
CA SER A 10 -0.94 -17.14 18.63
C SER A 10 -0.69 -15.63 18.83
N PRO A 11 0.14 -15.23 19.83
CA PRO A 11 0.25 -13.82 20.27
C PRO A 11 0.92 -12.91 19.23
N ARG A 12 1.66 -13.47 18.27
CA ARG A 12 2.49 -12.71 17.31
C ARG A 12 1.68 -11.90 16.29
N LYS A 13 0.38 -12.18 16.11
CA LYS A 13 -0.48 -11.50 15.12
C LYS A 13 -1.15 -10.22 15.65
N ARG A 14 -1.15 -10.01 16.98
CA ARG A 14 -1.93 -8.94 17.61
C ARG A 14 -1.16 -7.61 17.73
N GLU A 15 0.17 -7.67 17.77
CA GLU A 15 1.02 -6.52 18.07
C GLU A 15 1.37 -5.68 16.83
N GLN A 16 1.17 -6.22 15.61
CA GLN A 16 1.29 -5.45 14.36
C GLN A 16 0.01 -4.67 13.99
N ARG A 17 -1.09 -4.83 14.74
CA ARG A 17 -2.38 -4.17 14.45
C ARG A 17 -2.43 -2.68 14.86
N ALA A 18 -1.32 -2.11 15.33
CA ALA A 18 -1.37 -0.87 16.09
C ALA A 18 -1.24 0.42 15.29
N GLN A 19 -0.81 0.42 14.02
CA GLN A 19 -0.76 1.65 13.21
C GLN A 19 -1.08 1.34 11.74
N GLY A 20 -2.17 1.90 11.21
CA GLY A 20 -2.50 1.86 9.76
C GLY A 20 -3.01 0.53 9.18
N TYR A 21 -3.28 -0.50 10.00
CA TYR A 21 -3.88 -1.75 9.53
C TYR A 21 -5.38 -1.58 9.28
N GLU A 22 -5.78 -1.62 8.01
CA GLU A 22 -7.17 -1.68 7.59
C GLU A 22 -7.57 -3.12 7.23
N GLU A 23 -8.81 -3.50 7.51
CA GLU A 23 -9.29 -4.85 7.23
C GLU A 23 -9.37 -5.10 5.72
N PRO A 24 -8.81 -6.21 5.20
CA PRO A 24 -8.79 -6.49 3.75
C PRO A 24 -10.17 -6.48 3.09
N ALA A 25 -11.22 -6.85 3.83
CA ALA A 25 -12.59 -6.83 3.33
C ALA A 25 -13.11 -5.40 3.09
N VAL A 26 -12.72 -4.43 3.93
CA VAL A 26 -13.09 -3.01 3.77
C VAL A 26 -12.40 -2.44 2.55
N LEU A 27 -11.09 -2.65 2.44
CA LEU A 27 -10.31 -2.18 1.29
C LEU A 27 -10.76 -2.83 -0.03
N ALA A 28 -11.12 -4.11 -0.02
CA ALA A 28 -11.65 -4.79 -1.20
C ALA A 28 -13.02 -4.24 -1.61
N ALA A 29 -13.86 -3.81 -0.66
CA ALA A 29 -15.15 -3.18 -0.97
C ALA A 29 -14.99 -1.77 -1.56
N GLU A 30 -13.90 -1.07 -1.22
CA GLU A 30 -13.61 0.28 -1.66
C GLU A 30 -12.74 0.34 -2.93
N THR A 31 -12.19 -0.79 -3.37
CA THR A 31 -11.28 -0.88 -4.53
C THR A 31 -11.76 -1.92 -5.53
N SER A 32 -11.11 -1.97 -6.69
CA SER A 32 -11.39 -3.02 -7.70
C SER A 32 -10.76 -4.38 -7.35
N PHE A 33 -10.11 -4.51 -6.19
CA PHE A 33 -9.42 -5.72 -5.77
C PHE A 33 -10.33 -6.65 -4.98
N THR A 34 -10.12 -7.95 -5.14
CA THR A 34 -10.71 -8.98 -4.29
C THR A 34 -10.00 -9.06 -2.95
N VAL A 35 -10.65 -9.64 -1.93
CA VAL A 35 -10.06 -9.83 -0.60
C VAL A 35 -8.71 -10.55 -0.66
N ASN A 36 -8.59 -11.58 -1.50
CA ASN A 36 -7.34 -12.34 -1.68
C ASN A 36 -6.23 -11.48 -2.30
N GLU A 37 -6.56 -10.59 -3.23
CA GLU A 37 -5.59 -9.67 -3.83
C GLU A 37 -5.12 -8.64 -2.80
N VAL A 38 -6.03 -8.12 -1.98
CA VAL A 38 -5.67 -7.21 -0.88
C VAL A 38 -4.77 -7.90 0.15
N GLU A 39 -5.02 -9.17 0.47
CA GLU A 39 -4.13 -9.96 1.34
C GLU A 39 -2.74 -10.16 0.71
N ALA A 40 -2.66 -10.41 -0.60
CA ALA A 40 -1.38 -10.50 -1.29
C ALA A 40 -0.64 -9.14 -1.30
N LEU A 41 -1.37 -8.03 -1.46
CA LEU A 41 -0.83 -6.67 -1.35
C LEU A 41 -0.32 -6.37 0.05
N TYR A 42 -0.94 -6.91 1.10
CA TYR A 42 -0.47 -6.75 2.48
C TYR A 42 0.89 -7.39 2.71
N GLU A 43 1.13 -8.59 2.15
CA GLU A 43 2.45 -9.22 2.23
C GLU A 43 3.53 -8.43 1.47
N LEU A 44 3.16 -7.83 0.33
CA LEU A 44 4.05 -6.91 -0.38
C LEU A 44 4.34 -5.66 0.46
N TYR A 45 3.30 -5.02 0.99
CA TYR A 45 3.41 -3.83 1.84
C TYR A 45 4.37 -4.07 3.00
N LYS A 46 4.18 -5.16 3.75
CA LYS A 46 5.09 -5.55 4.83
C LYS A 46 6.54 -5.67 4.38
N LYS A 47 6.78 -6.28 3.21
CA LYS A 47 8.16 -6.42 2.73
C LYS A 47 8.82 -5.05 2.48
N LEU A 48 8.04 -4.06 2.06
CA LEU A 48 8.51 -2.70 1.80
C LEU A 48 8.67 -1.88 3.09
N SER A 49 7.66 -1.92 3.97
CA SER A 49 7.58 -1.15 5.22
C SER A 49 8.51 -1.61 6.35
N PHE A 50 9.30 -2.65 6.08
CA PHE A 50 10.31 -3.19 7.00
C PHE A 50 11.71 -3.19 6.35
N SER A 51 11.88 -2.50 5.21
CA SER A 51 13.09 -2.59 4.39
C SER A 51 14.24 -1.74 4.93
N ILE A 52 13.96 -0.55 5.47
CA ILE A 52 14.96 0.35 6.06
C ILE A 52 14.54 0.65 7.50
N PHE A 53 13.32 1.16 7.66
CA PHE A 53 12.70 1.41 8.95
C PHE A 53 11.81 0.22 9.31
N LYS A 54 11.65 -0.07 10.60
CA LYS A 54 10.88 -1.23 11.08
C LYS A 54 9.67 -0.83 11.91
N ASP A 55 8.99 0.22 11.46
CA ASP A 55 7.81 0.78 12.10
C ASP A 55 6.50 0.33 11.41
N GLY A 56 6.58 -0.35 10.26
CA GLY A 56 5.39 -0.83 9.56
C GLY A 56 4.72 0.25 8.71
N LEU A 57 5.44 1.34 8.42
CA LEU A 57 5.05 2.41 7.49
C LEU A 57 6.03 2.43 6.32
N ILE A 58 5.59 2.83 5.13
CA ILE A 58 6.50 2.97 3.99
C ILE A 58 6.99 4.43 3.95
N HIS A 59 8.26 4.63 4.24
CA HIS A 59 8.92 5.93 4.10
C HIS A 59 9.37 6.18 2.66
N LYS A 60 9.65 7.45 2.34
CA LYS A 60 10.10 7.86 1.01
C LYS A 60 11.38 7.13 0.57
N GLU A 61 12.30 6.86 1.49
CA GLU A 61 13.53 6.12 1.26
C GLU A 61 13.26 4.66 0.89
N GLU A 62 12.30 4.02 1.55
CA GLU A 62 11.92 2.62 1.30
C GLU A 62 11.19 2.49 -0.01
N PHE A 63 10.29 3.43 -0.31
CA PHE A 63 9.59 3.49 -1.59
C PHE A 63 10.56 3.65 -2.77
N ARG A 64 11.55 4.54 -2.65
CA ARG A 64 12.60 4.71 -3.65
C ARG A 64 13.44 3.45 -3.81
N LEU A 65 13.81 2.82 -2.69
CA LEU A 65 14.57 1.57 -2.70
C LEU A 65 13.78 0.45 -3.40
N ALA A 66 12.48 0.35 -3.17
CA ALA A 66 11.60 -0.62 -3.81
C ALA A 66 11.51 -0.43 -5.33
N LEU A 67 11.37 0.81 -5.80
CA LEU A 67 11.21 1.13 -7.22
C LEU A 67 12.52 1.09 -8.01
N PHE A 68 13.59 1.64 -7.46
CA PHE A 68 14.84 1.89 -8.21
C PHE A 68 16.00 1.00 -7.76
N ARG A 69 15.79 0.15 -6.74
CA ARG A 69 16.86 -0.64 -6.08
C ARG A 69 17.99 0.24 -5.53
N THR A 70 17.71 1.53 -5.32
CA THR A 70 18.61 2.50 -4.70
C THR A 70 17.80 3.43 -3.79
N SER A 71 18.31 3.68 -2.60
CA SER A 71 17.78 4.70 -1.69
C SER A 71 18.43 6.08 -1.90
N ARG A 72 19.44 6.17 -2.80
CA ARG A 72 20.23 7.38 -3.04
C ARG A 72 19.84 8.07 -4.35
N GLY A 73 19.82 9.40 -4.31
CA GLY A 73 19.55 10.27 -5.44
C GLY A 73 18.14 10.85 -5.40
N ALA A 74 18.03 12.16 -5.57
CA ALA A 74 16.74 12.81 -5.75
C ALA A 74 16.16 12.37 -7.09
N ASN A 75 14.99 11.73 -7.06
CA ASN A 75 14.26 11.36 -8.26
C ASN A 75 12.89 12.03 -8.23
N LEU A 76 12.73 13.09 -9.04
CA LEU A 76 11.49 13.85 -9.13
C LEU A 76 10.29 12.98 -9.53
N PHE A 77 10.51 11.88 -10.27
CA PHE A 77 9.46 10.92 -10.57
C PHE A 77 9.07 10.12 -9.35
N ALA A 78 10.04 9.59 -8.60
CA ALA A 78 9.77 8.85 -7.36
C ALA A 78 9.00 9.71 -6.36
N ASP A 79 9.35 11.00 -6.28
CA ASP A 79 8.74 11.94 -5.37
C ASP A 79 7.29 12.23 -5.74
N ARG A 80 7.02 12.51 -7.03
CA ARG A 80 5.64 12.71 -7.49
C ARG A 80 4.77 11.45 -7.37
N VAL A 81 5.36 10.28 -7.58
CA VAL A 81 4.62 9.01 -7.39
C VAL A 81 4.39 8.76 -5.90
N PHE A 82 5.36 9.07 -5.03
CA PHE A 82 5.18 8.97 -3.58
C PHE A 82 4.05 9.90 -3.11
N ASP A 83 4.01 11.14 -3.58
CA ASP A 83 2.96 12.11 -3.25
C ASP A 83 1.56 11.66 -3.72
N LEU A 84 1.48 10.78 -4.72
CA LEU A 84 0.22 10.16 -5.15
C LEU A 84 -0.22 9.04 -4.20
N PHE A 85 0.74 8.39 -3.53
CA PHE A 85 0.48 7.32 -2.57
C PHE A 85 0.25 7.84 -1.15
N ASP A 86 0.85 8.96 -0.76
CA ASP A 86 0.67 9.63 0.54
C ASP A 86 -0.56 10.56 0.50
N LEU A 87 -1.75 9.95 0.60
CA LEU A 87 -3.03 10.65 0.50
C LEU A 87 -3.23 11.64 1.66
N LYS A 88 -2.71 11.31 2.84
CA LYS A 88 -2.75 12.16 4.05
C LYS A 88 -1.68 13.24 4.06
N ARG A 89 -0.67 13.19 3.17
CA ARG A 89 0.47 14.11 3.09
C ARG A 89 1.24 14.21 4.40
N ASN A 90 1.39 13.09 5.11
CA ASN A 90 2.11 13.03 6.39
C ASN A 90 3.56 12.51 6.22
N GLY A 91 3.99 12.25 4.99
CA GLY A 91 5.35 11.80 4.64
C GLY A 91 5.55 10.29 4.74
N VAL A 92 4.50 9.51 5.00
CA VAL A 92 4.52 8.06 5.11
C VAL A 92 3.32 7.47 4.39
N ILE A 93 3.47 6.28 3.81
CA ILE A 93 2.35 5.59 3.15
C ILE A 93 1.87 4.49 4.09
N GLU A 94 0.62 4.59 4.54
CA GLU A 94 -0.08 3.55 5.28
C GLU A 94 -0.63 2.45 4.35
N PHE A 95 -0.98 1.29 4.91
CA PHE A 95 -1.45 0.16 4.10
C PHE A 95 -2.70 0.49 3.28
N GLY A 96 -3.68 1.17 3.86
CA GLY A 96 -4.88 1.57 3.13
C GLY A 96 -4.58 2.51 1.96
N GLU A 97 -3.68 3.48 2.17
CA GLU A 97 -3.25 4.41 1.11
C GLU A 97 -2.52 3.67 -0.01
N PHE A 98 -1.68 2.70 0.32
CA PHE A 98 -1.00 1.84 -0.64
C PHE A 98 -2.00 1.08 -1.53
N VAL A 99 -3.02 0.45 -0.94
CA VAL A 99 -4.02 -0.33 -1.69
C VAL A 99 -4.92 0.56 -2.55
N ARG A 100 -5.42 1.67 -1.99
CA ARG A 100 -6.26 2.64 -2.73
C ARG A 100 -5.51 3.24 -3.91
N SER A 101 -4.25 3.62 -3.72
CA SER A 101 -3.42 4.20 -4.78
C SER A 101 -3.13 3.20 -5.89
N LEU A 102 -2.93 1.91 -5.54
CA LEU A 102 -2.79 0.84 -6.55
C LEU A 102 -4.09 0.53 -7.30
N SER A 103 -5.26 0.76 -6.68
CA SER A 103 -6.56 0.54 -7.34
C SER A 103 -6.75 1.44 -8.57
N ILE A 104 -6.17 2.65 -8.57
CA ILE A 104 -6.23 3.59 -9.71
C ILE A 104 -5.56 3.00 -10.96
N PHE A 105 -4.55 2.14 -10.78
CA PHE A 105 -3.83 1.50 -11.88
C PHE A 105 -4.53 0.23 -12.41
N HIS A 106 -5.67 -0.15 -11.85
CA HIS A 106 -6.37 -1.34 -12.29
C HIS A 106 -7.06 -1.10 -13.65
N PRO A 107 -6.90 -1.98 -14.66
CA PRO A 107 -7.48 -1.80 -15.99
C PRO A 107 -9.02 -1.74 -16.00
N LYS A 108 -9.68 -2.27 -14.95
CA LYS A 108 -11.14 -2.19 -14.75
C LYS A 108 -11.61 -0.96 -13.95
N ALA A 109 -10.71 -0.09 -13.48
CA ALA A 109 -11.11 1.14 -12.81
C ALA A 109 -11.82 2.08 -13.82
N PRO A 110 -12.99 2.65 -13.49
CA PRO A 110 -13.75 3.50 -14.39
C PRO A 110 -12.89 4.70 -14.83
N GLU A 111 -12.98 5.05 -16.11
CA GLU A 111 -12.17 6.09 -16.75
C GLU A 111 -12.29 7.47 -16.08
N SER A 112 -13.37 7.68 -15.30
CA SER A 112 -13.65 8.90 -14.54
C SER A 112 -12.73 9.16 -13.35
N GLU A 113 -11.98 8.17 -12.84
CA GLU A 113 -10.91 8.41 -11.85
C GLU A 113 -9.54 8.60 -12.51
N LYS A 114 -9.37 8.18 -13.77
CA LYS A 114 -8.13 8.39 -14.53
C LYS A 114 -7.91 9.86 -14.89
N THR A 115 -8.97 10.66 -14.95
CA THR A 115 -8.93 12.09 -15.25
C THR A 115 -8.39 12.98 -14.12
N ALA A 116 -8.24 12.48 -12.89
CA ALA A 116 -7.49 13.18 -11.85
C ALA A 116 -5.96 13.02 -12.02
N CYS A 117 -5.52 11.97 -12.72
CA CYS A 117 -4.13 11.72 -13.11
C CYS A 117 -3.70 12.47 -14.40
N THR A 118 -4.34 13.60 -14.71
CA THR A 118 -3.96 14.45 -15.87
C THR A 118 -2.64 15.19 -15.68
N LEU A 119 -1.90 14.97 -14.58
CA LEU A 119 -0.48 15.38 -14.52
C LEU A 119 0.44 14.49 -15.37
N LEU A 120 -0.05 13.36 -15.91
CA LEU A 120 0.69 12.50 -16.83
C LEU A 120 0.68 12.98 -18.30
N SER A 121 -0.10 14.00 -18.67
CA SER A 121 0.01 14.60 -20.02
C SER A 121 1.24 15.51 -20.19
N ILE A 122 1.91 15.90 -19.10
CA ILE A 122 3.08 16.81 -19.16
C ILE A 122 4.37 16.07 -19.58
N VAL A 123 4.42 14.73 -19.53
CA VAL A 123 5.63 13.95 -19.90
C VAL A 123 5.57 13.44 -21.37
N ARG A 124 4.65 13.95 -22.20
CA ARG A 124 4.65 13.72 -23.66
C ARG A 124 4.79 15.02 -24.46
N SER A 125 5.72 15.89 -24.10
CA SER A 125 6.33 16.87 -25.01
C SER A 125 7.82 17.00 -24.74
#